data_AF-A0A7X8DIF9-F1
#
_entry.id   AF-A0A7X8DIF9-F1
#
_cell.length_a   1.000
_cell.length_b   1.000
_cell.length_c   1.000
_cell.angle_alpha   90.00
_cell.angle_beta   90.00
_cell.angle_gamma   90.00
#
_symmetry.space_group_name_H-M   'P 1'
#
loop_
_entity.id
_entity.type
_entity.pdbx_description
1 polymer ?
#
loop_
_entity_poly.entity_id
_entity_poly.type
_entity_poly.pdbx_seq_one_letter_code
_entity_poly.pdbx_strand_id
1 'polypeptide(L)'
;MKYKSRLFDQLLRKDYAAVSAYHSGELLNHLTNDIAIVADGITTIVPSLAAMLTRLAGAFAVLVAIDPTFALIFALAGCFILLVIRAFRGLMKQLHKRVQETDGRVRSFMQESLENLLVVKIFAV
;
A
#
# COMPACT_ATOMS: atom_id res chain seq x y z
N MET A 1 4.46 19.76 2.13
CA MET A 1 4.63 20.75 3.22
C MET A 1 3.32 21.35 3.74
N LYS A 2 2.38 21.82 2.90
CA LYS A 2 1.10 22.41 3.36
C LYS A 2 0.25 21.50 4.27
N TYR A 3 0.23 20.19 4.02
CA TYR A 3 -0.51 19.24 4.86
C TYR A 3 0.12 19.08 6.25
N LYS A 4 1.45 18.97 6.32
CA LYS A 4 2.21 18.90 7.57
C LYS A 4 2.01 20.16 8.42
N SER A 5 2.08 21.35 7.83
CA SER A 5 1.89 22.61 8.55
C SER A 5 0.45 22.80 9.03
N ARG A 6 -0.55 22.37 8.25
CA ARG A 6 -1.96 22.40 8.69
C ARG A 6 -2.25 21.44 9.83
N LEU A 7 -1.74 20.21 9.76
CA LEU A 7 -1.93 19.23 10.83
C LEU A 7 -1.26 19.73 12.12
N PHE A 8 -0.05 20.30 12.01
CA PHE A 8 0.66 20.90 13.14
C PHE A 8 -0.12 22.05 13.79
N ASP A 9 -0.63 23.01 13.00
CA ASP A 9 -1.42 24.13 13.50
C ASP A 9 -2.74 23.66 14.16
N GLN A 10 -3.39 22.64 13.61
CA GLN A 10 -4.58 22.04 14.23
C GLN A 10 -4.27 21.34 15.56
N LEU A 11 -3.12 20.67 15.65
CA LEU A 11 -2.66 20.03 16.89
C LEU A 11 -2.40 21.05 18.00
N LEU A 12 -1.82 22.20 17.67
CA LEU A 12 -1.55 23.28 18.62
C LEU A 12 -2.82 23.99 19.12
N ARG A 13 -3.92 23.95 18.35
CA ARG A 13 -5.19 24.60 18.67
C ARG A 13 -6.21 23.68 19.34
N LYS A 14 -5.95 22.37 19.39
CA LYS A 14 -6.85 21.39 20.01
C LYS A 14 -6.73 21.40 21.53
N ASP A 15 -7.80 20.96 22.18
CA ASP A 15 -7.84 20.79 23.63
C ASP A 15 -6.72 19.84 24.10
N TYR A 16 -6.00 20.26 25.14
CA TYR A 16 -4.89 19.50 25.70
C TYR A 16 -5.31 18.10 26.17
N ALA A 17 -6.51 17.95 26.74
CA ALA A 17 -7.02 16.65 27.18
C ALA A 17 -7.28 15.69 26.02
N ALA A 18 -7.61 16.21 24.83
CA ALA A 18 -7.81 15.42 23.63
C ALA A 18 -6.50 15.04 22.93
N VAL A 19 -5.43 15.83 23.12
CA VAL A 19 -4.11 15.59 22.54
C VAL A 19 -3.24 14.71 23.45
N SER A 20 -3.33 14.89 24.77
CA SER A 20 -2.57 14.10 25.76
C SER A 20 -3.01 12.64 25.86
N ALA A 21 -4.19 12.31 25.31
CA ALA A 21 -4.66 10.95 25.14
C ALA A 21 -3.80 10.13 24.16
N TYR A 22 -3.04 10.80 23.28
CA TYR A 22 -2.14 10.16 22.32
C TYR A 22 -0.68 10.33 22.76
N HIS A 23 0.15 9.33 22.52
CA HIS A 23 1.57 9.42 22.84
C HIS A 23 2.26 10.43 21.89
N SER A 24 3.16 11.27 22.41
CA SER A 24 3.82 12.31 21.60
C SER A 24 4.60 11.74 20.41
N GLY A 25 5.16 10.53 20.55
CA GLY A 25 5.81 9.80 19.46
C GLY A 25 4.85 9.32 18.35
N GLU A 26 3.63 8.95 18.71
CA GLU A 26 2.58 8.54 17.76
C GLU A 26 2.10 9.75 16.95
N LEU A 27 1.86 10.88 17.61
CA LEU A 27 1.54 12.14 16.95
C LEU A 27 2.65 12.59 16.00
N LEU A 28 3.91 12.40 16.39
CA LEU A 28 5.06 12.69 15.53
C LEU A 28 5.07 11.79 14.29
N ASN A 29 4.84 10.47 14.45
CA ASN A 29 4.76 9.52 13.34
C ASN A 29 3.63 9.87 12.36
N HIS A 30 2.45 10.24 12.86
CA HIS A 30 1.37 10.71 11.99
C HIS A 30 1.76 11.96 11.20
N LEU A 31 2.45 12.90 11.85
CA LEU A 31 2.85 14.17 11.25
C LEU A 31 4.00 14.04 10.23
N THR A 32 4.86 13.04 10.39
CA THR A 32 6.03 12.83 9.52
C THR A 32 5.82 11.71 8.50
N ASN A 33 5.48 10.51 8.95
CA ASN A 33 5.41 9.32 8.09
C ASN A 33 4.06 9.23 7.37
N ASP A 34 2.95 9.32 8.09
CA ASP A 34 1.64 9.09 7.46
C ASP A 34 1.29 10.19 6.46
N ILE A 35 1.54 11.46 6.81
CA ILE A 35 1.37 12.56 5.87
C ILE A 35 2.27 12.39 4.64
N ALA A 36 3.50 11.90 4.81
CA ALA A 36 4.41 11.68 3.69
C ALA A 36 3.90 10.56 2.77
N ILE A 37 3.49 9.42 3.34
CA ILE A 37 2.94 8.29 2.59
C ILE A 37 1.68 8.69 1.82
N VAL A 38 0.76 9.42 2.46
CA VAL A 38 -0.49 9.88 1.80
C VAL A 38 -0.19 10.90 0.71
N ALA A 39 0.68 11.88 0.97
CA ALA A 39 1.04 12.87 -0.02
C ALA A 39 1.73 12.22 -1.23
N ASP A 40 2.70 11.35 -0.99
CA ASP A 40 3.41 10.62 -2.04
C ASP A 40 2.46 9.75 -2.85
N GLY A 41 1.62 8.96 -2.18
CA GLY A 41 0.61 8.11 -2.81
C GLY A 41 -0.32 8.89 -3.74
N ILE A 42 -0.80 10.07 -3.33
CA ILE A 42 -1.64 10.90 -4.21
C ILE A 42 -0.84 11.44 -5.40
N THR A 43 0.39 11.90 -5.18
CA THR A 43 1.23 12.47 -6.24
C THR A 43 1.78 11.45 -7.22
N THR A 44 1.77 10.16 -6.88
CA THR A 44 2.29 9.08 -7.73
C THR A 44 1.17 8.24 -8.33
N ILE A 45 0.25 7.73 -7.50
CA ILE A 45 -0.79 6.78 -7.93
C ILE A 45 -1.78 7.46 -8.87
N VAL A 46 -2.24 8.67 -8.55
CA VAL A 46 -3.26 9.35 -9.38
C VAL A 46 -2.73 9.69 -10.77
N PRO A 47 -1.55 10.33 -10.93
CA PRO A 47 -1.02 10.62 -12.25
C PRO A 47 -0.62 9.37 -13.03
N SER A 48 -0.05 8.35 -12.36
CA SER A 48 0.32 7.11 -13.03
C SER A 48 -0.89 6.35 -13.58
N LEU A 49 -1.98 6.25 -12.81
CA LEU A 49 -3.24 5.68 -13.28
C LEU A 49 -3.79 6.46 -14.48
N ALA A 50 -3.83 7.80 -14.41
CA ALA A 50 -4.29 8.63 -15.51
C ALA A 50 -3.44 8.43 -16.77
N ALA A 51 -2.11 8.38 -16.63
CA ALA A 51 -1.19 8.13 -17.74
C ALA A 51 -1.40 6.73 -18.33
N MET A 52 -1.59 5.71 -17.49
CA MET A 52 -1.81 4.33 -17.94
C MET A 52 -3.13 4.17 -18.68
N LEU A 53 -4.21 4.75 -18.16
CA LEU A 53 -5.52 4.75 -18.81
C LEU A 53 -5.48 5.49 -20.15
N THR A 54 -4.84 6.66 -20.19
CA THR A 54 -4.68 7.44 -21.42
C THR A 54 -3.88 6.66 -22.46
N ARG A 55 -2.77 6.03 -22.06
CA ARG A 55 -1.96 5.18 -22.96
C ARG A 55 -2.74 3.99 -23.47
N LEU A 56 -3.48 3.29 -22.60
CA LEU A 56 -4.29 2.15 -22.98
C LEU A 56 -5.39 2.54 -23.98
N ALA A 57 -6.15 3.60 -23.67
CA ALA A 57 -7.21 4.10 -24.53
C ALA A 57 -6.67 4.62 -25.87
N GLY A 58 -5.58 5.39 -25.85
CA GLY A 58 -4.94 5.90 -27.05
C GLY A 58 -4.39 4.78 -27.94
N ALA A 59 -3.67 3.82 -27.36
CA ALA A 59 -3.14 2.67 -28.09
C ALA A 59 -4.26 1.82 -28.71
N PHE A 60 -5.34 1.59 -27.96
CA PHE A 60 -6.49 0.83 -28.46
C PHE A 60 -7.24 1.58 -29.58
N ALA A 61 -7.44 2.90 -29.44
CA ALA A 61 -8.06 3.73 -30.47
C ALA A 61 -7.26 3.72 -31.78
N VAL A 62 -5.93 3.85 -31.69
CA VAL A 62 -5.03 3.74 -32.85
C VAL A 62 -5.13 2.34 -33.47
N LEU A 63 -5.17 1.29 -32.66
CA LEU A 63 -5.29 -0.09 -33.14
C LEU A 63 -6.58 -0.31 -33.94
N VAL A 64 -7.71 0.18 -33.42
CA VAL A 64 -9.01 0.12 -34.11
C VAL A 64 -9.00 0.91 -35.41
N ALA A 65 -8.33 2.06 -35.45
CA ALA A 65 -8.21 2.88 -36.65
C ALA A 65 -7.35 2.23 -37.75
N ILE A 66 -6.36 1.42 -37.37
CA ILE A 66 -5.49 0.69 -38.31
C ILE A 66 -6.19 -0.56 -38.85
N ASP A 67 -6.66 -1.43 -37.96
CA ASP A 67 -7.34 -2.68 -38.34
C ASP A 67 -8.38 -3.08 -37.28
N PRO A 68 -9.68 -2.91 -37.55
CA PRO A 68 -10.74 -3.24 -36.61
C PRO A 68 -10.86 -4.75 -36.34
N THR A 69 -10.46 -5.60 -37.29
CA THR A 69 -10.52 -7.06 -37.14
C THR A 69 -9.44 -7.52 -36.16
N PHE A 70 -8.23 -6.99 -36.31
CA PHE A 70 -7.13 -7.25 -35.40
C PHE A 70 -7.44 -6.73 -33.98
N ALA A 71 -8.04 -5.55 -33.87
CA ALA A 71 -8.47 -4.99 -32.59
C ALA A 71 -9.50 -5.90 -31.87
N LEU A 72 -10.44 -6.52 -32.60
CA LEU A 72 -11.42 -7.44 -32.02
C LEU A 72 -10.74 -8.70 -31.45
N ILE A 73 -9.82 -9.31 -32.20
CA ILE A 73 -9.06 -10.49 -31.74
C ILE A 73 -8.26 -10.13 -30.49
N PHE A 74 -7.60 -8.97 -30.50
CA PHE A 74 -6.84 -8.47 -29.35
C PHE A 74 -7.73 -8.25 -28.12
N ALA A 75 -8.93 -7.67 -28.31
CA ALA A 75 -9.90 -7.46 -27.23
C ALA A 75 -10.39 -8.78 -26.62
N LEU A 76 -10.67 -9.80 -27.45
CA LEU A 76 -11.05 -11.13 -26.98
C LEU A 76 -9.92 -11.80 -26.18
N ALA A 77 -8.68 -11.73 -26.66
CA ALA A 77 -7.52 -12.23 -25.93
C ALA A 77 -7.32 -11.50 -24.59
N GLY A 78 -7.48 -10.17 -24.58
CA GLY A 78 -7.43 -9.36 -23.36
C GLY A 78 -8.52 -9.76 -22.36
N CYS A 79 -9.75 -10.00 -22.82
CA CYS A 79 -10.85 -10.48 -21.99
C CYS A 79 -10.54 -11.86 -21.38
N PHE A 80 -10.00 -12.78 -22.19
CA PHE A 80 -9.58 -14.10 -21.72
C PHE A 80 -8.50 -14.00 -20.63
N ILE A 81 -7.48 -13.17 -20.83
CA ILE A 81 -6.43 -12.92 -19.83
C ILE A 81 -7.03 -12.36 -18.54
N LEU A 82 -7.96 -11.40 -18.62
CA LEU A 82 -8.64 -10.84 -17.46
C LEU A 82 -9.44 -11.89 -16.69
N LEU A 83 -10.11 -12.82 -17.39
CA LEU A 83 -10.82 -13.93 -16.76
C LEU A 83 -9.87 -14.86 -15.98
N VAL A 84 -8.75 -15.24 -16.60
CA VAL A 84 -7.71 -16.05 -15.95
C VAL A 84 -7.18 -15.34 -14.70
N ILE A 85 -6.79 -14.07 -14.81
CA ILE A 85 -6.32 -13.28 -13.67
C ILE A 85 -7.37 -13.27 -12.56
N ARG A 86 -8.65 -13.10 -12.90
CA ARG A 86 -9.74 -13.06 -11.92
C ARG A 86 -9.92 -14.39 -11.20
N ALA A 87 -9.79 -15.51 -11.90
CA ALA A 87 -9.87 -16.85 -11.32
C ALA A 87 -8.74 -17.10 -10.30
N PHE A 88 -7.50 -16.71 -10.64
CA PHE A 88 -6.34 -16.91 -9.77
C PHE A 88 -6.20 -15.85 -8.67
N ARG A 89 -6.91 -14.72 -8.77
CA ARG A 89 -6.82 -13.60 -7.80
C ARG A 89 -7.05 -14.04 -6.36
N GLY A 90 -8.02 -14.92 -6.13
CA GLY A 90 -8.34 -15.42 -4.79
C GLY A 90 -7.19 -16.20 -4.17
N LEU A 91 -6.63 -17.15 -4.93
CA LEU A 91 -5.48 -17.96 -4.50
C LEU A 91 -4.25 -17.09 -4.22
N MET A 92 -3.92 -16.18 -5.14
CA MET A 92 -2.79 -15.28 -4.99
C MET A 92 -2.93 -14.42 -3.73
N LYS A 93 -4.13 -13.87 -3.48
CA LYS A 93 -4.39 -13.07 -2.27
C LYS A 93 -4.24 -13.90 -1.00
N GLN A 94 -4.75 -15.14 -0.99
CA GLN A 94 -4.62 -16.04 0.17
C GLN A 94 -3.16 -16.41 0.44
N LEU A 95 -2.40 -16.76 -0.60
CA LEU A 95 -1.00 -17.13 -0.47
C LEU A 95 -0.17 -15.96 0.04
N HIS A 96 -0.38 -14.76 -0.52
CA HIS A 96 0.31 -13.56 -0.06
C HIS A 96 -0.01 -13.23 1.41
N LYS A 97 -1.27 -13.41 1.82
CA LYS A 97 -1.66 -13.26 3.23
C LYS A 97 -0.97 -14.27 4.15
N ARG A 98 -0.88 -15.55 3.74
CA ARG A 98 -0.19 -16.59 4.52
C ARG A 98 1.30 -16.30 4.70
N VAL A 99 1.95 -15.80 3.64
CA VAL A 99 3.35 -15.35 3.70
C VAL A 99 3.48 -14.23 4.73
N GLN A 100 2.64 -13.19 4.65
CA GLN A 100 2.65 -12.07 5.61
C GLN A 100 2.39 -12.51 7.06
N GLU A 101 1.44 -13.42 7.28
CA GLU A 101 1.10 -13.94 8.62
C GLU A 101 2.22 -14.80 9.22
N THR A 102 2.95 -15.55 8.39
CA THR A 102 4.06 -16.39 8.86
C THR A 102 5.29 -15.54 9.13
N ASP A 103 5.60 -14.60 8.23
CA ASP A 103 6.70 -13.65 8.40
C ASP A 103 6.48 -12.77 9.64
N GLY A 104 5.26 -12.28 9.86
CA GLY A 104 4.89 -11.56 11.08
C GLY A 104 5.09 -12.37 12.36
N ARG A 105 4.76 -13.67 12.35
CA ARG A 105 5.00 -14.58 13.49
C ARG A 105 6.49 -14.76 13.78
N VAL A 106 7.30 -15.01 12.75
CA VAL A 106 8.77 -15.14 12.90
C VAL A 106 9.36 -13.85 13.47
N ARG A 107 8.96 -12.71 12.92
CA ARG A 107 9.44 -11.40 13.35
C ARG A 107 9.07 -11.10 14.81
N SER A 108 7.86 -11.45 15.23
CA SER A 108 7.42 -11.32 16.63
C SER A 108 8.22 -12.22 17.57
N PHE A 109 8.44 -13.48 17.21
CA PHE A 109 9.24 -14.41 18.01
C PHE A 109 10.69 -13.94 18.18
N MET A 110 11.31 -13.47 17.10
CA MET A 110 12.66 -12.92 17.16
C MET A 110 12.72 -11.68 18.06
N GLN A 111 11.72 -10.81 17.98
CA GLN A 111 11.64 -9.62 18.83
C GLN A 111 11.52 -10.00 20.31
N GLU A 112 10.60 -10.90 20.66
CA GLU A 112 10.40 -11.37 22.04
C GLU A 112 11.66 -12.07 22.59
N SER A 113 12.35 -12.85 21.76
CA SER A 113 13.61 -13.52 22.12
C SER A 113 14.73 -12.52 22.39
N LEU A 114 14.78 -11.41 21.66
CA LEU A 114 15.74 -10.33 21.87
C LEU A 114 15.40 -9.49 23.12
N GLU A 115 14.12 -9.19 23.34
CA GLU A 115 13.65 -8.47 24.54
C GLU A 115 13.93 -9.28 25.81
N ASN A 116 13.76 -10.60 25.77
CA ASN A 116 13.99 -11.52 26.90
C ASN A 116 15.34 -12.24 26.83
N LEU A 117 16.31 -11.70 26.09
CA LEU A 117 17.59 -12.35 25.81
C LEU A 117 18.36 -12.77 27.08
N LEU A 118 18.26 -11.99 28.16
CA LEU A 118 18.86 -12.33 29.45
C LEU A 118 18.22 -13.59 30.06
N VAL A 119 16.88 -13.70 30.03
CA VAL A 119 16.15 -14.86 30.53
C VAL A 119 16.51 -16.10 29.72
N VAL A 120 16.53 -15.99 28.38
CA VAL A 120 16.93 -17.08 27.49
C VAL A 120 18.35 -17.55 27.81
N LYS A 121 19.31 -16.64 28.03
CA LYS A 121 20.69 -17.00 28.39
C LYS A 121 20.85 -17.64 29.76
N ILE A 122 19.99 -17.34 30.73
CA ILE A 122 20.08 -17.86 32.10
C ILE A 122 19.47 -19.27 32.20
N PHE A 123 18.42 -19.55 31.45
CA PHE A 123 17.65 -20.81 31.59
C PHE A 123 17.81 -21.80 30.42
N ALA A 124 18.25 -21.35 29.25
CA ALA A 124 18.43 -22.20 28.06
C ALA A 124 19.91 -22.53 27.76
N VAL A 125 20.82 -22.19 28.67
CA VAL A 125 22.22 -22.64 28.69
C VAL A 125 22.40 -23.67 29.78
#